data_AF-A0AAD4LC63-F1
#
_entry.id   AF-A0AAD4LC63-F1
#
_cell.length_a   1.000
_cell.length_b   1.000
_cell.length_c   1.000
_cell.angle_alpha   90.00
_cell.angle_beta   90.00
_cell.angle_gamma   90.00
#
_symmetry.space_group_name_H-M   'P 1'
#
loop_
_entity.id
_entity.type
_entity.pdbx_description
1 polymer ?
#
loop_
_entity_poly.entity_id
_entity_poly.type
_entity_poly.pdbx_seq_one_letter_code
_entity_poly.pdbx_strand_id
1 'polypeptide(L)'
;MIEHIGPKYYTTNCKIVDKALKSRDAATVVTRSTLPELRYSLNQAEDFSRKYICSNAYLQIPTIIINTVNAASQGRFIIDGVENHGFQGCSANGTDAWQQTSPPRTLLKTFPL
;
A
#
# COMPACT_ATOMS: atom_id res chain seq x y z
N MET A 1 -0.16 -5.87 6.59
CA MET A 1 -0.86 -7.00 5.93
C MET A 1 -0.35 -7.17 4.49
N ILE A 2 -0.52 -6.17 3.63
CA ILE A 2 -0.02 -6.17 2.25
C ILE A 2 1.50 -5.95 2.16
N GLU A 3 2.08 -5.29 3.17
CA GLU A 3 3.51 -5.01 3.30
C GLU A 3 4.36 -6.27 3.31
N HIS A 4 3.84 -7.37 3.85
CA HIS A 4 4.58 -8.63 4.04
C HIS A 4 4.41 -9.63 2.89
N ILE A 5 3.63 -9.29 1.87
CA ILE A 5 3.37 -10.16 0.71
C ILE A 5 4.58 -10.23 -0.21
N GLY A 6 5.41 -9.18 -0.20
CA GLY A 6 6.52 -9.01 -1.11
C GLY A 6 6.09 -8.64 -2.54
N PRO A 7 7.03 -8.17 -3.38
CA PRO A 7 6.72 -7.64 -4.71
C PRO A 7 6.15 -8.69 -5.68
N LYS A 8 6.57 -9.96 -5.54
CA LYS A 8 6.22 -11.04 -6.48
C LYS A 8 4.76 -11.47 -6.39
N TYR A 9 4.17 -11.41 -5.19
CA TYR A 9 2.84 -11.98 -4.94
C TYR A 9 1.73 -10.93 -4.88
N TYR A 10 2.05 -9.67 -5.17
CA TYR A 10 1.11 -8.55 -5.06
C TYR A 10 -0.08 -8.72 -6.02
N THR A 11 0.18 -9.06 -7.28
CA THR A 11 -0.87 -9.34 -8.28
C THR A 11 -1.76 -10.51 -7.85
N THR A 12 -1.17 -11.57 -7.29
CA THR A 12 -1.93 -12.73 -6.81
C THR A 12 -2.85 -12.36 -5.66
N ASN A 13 -2.36 -11.53 -4.72
CA ASN A 13 -3.19 -11.04 -3.63
C ASN A 13 -4.37 -10.20 -4.13
N CYS A 14 -4.13 -9.27 -5.06
CA CYS A 14 -5.21 -8.48 -5.67
C CYS A 14 -6.24 -9.36 -6.39
N LYS A 15 -5.82 -10.44 -7.06
CA LYS A 15 -6.75 -11.42 -7.68
C LYS A 15 -7.58 -12.17 -6.64
N ILE A 16 -7.01 -12.50 -5.48
CA ILE A 16 -7.75 -13.14 -4.39
C ILE A 16 -8.79 -12.17 -3.85
N VAL A 17 -8.43 -10.90 -3.65
CA VAL A 17 -9.35 -9.85 -3.20
C VAL A 17 -10.49 -9.65 -4.23
N ASP A 18 -10.17 -9.58 -5.52
CA ASP A 18 -11.16 -9.45 -6.60
C ASP A 18 -12.17 -10.62 -6.61
N LYS A 19 -11.70 -11.85 -6.36
CA LYS A 19 -12.55 -13.04 -6.23
C LYS A 19 -13.39 -13.07 -4.96
N ALA A 20 -12.90 -12.49 -3.87
CA ALA A 20 -13.59 -12.48 -2.59
C ALA A 20 -14.70 -11.41 -2.52
N LEU A 21 -14.63 -10.39 -3.38
CA LEU A 21 -15.62 -9.32 -3.45
C LEU A 21 -16.89 -9.78 -4.16
N LYS A 22 -18.02 -9.17 -3.80
CA LYS A 22 -19.29 -9.37 -4.50
C LYS A 22 -19.16 -8.95 -5.97
N SER A 23 -19.95 -9.56 -6.83
CA SER A 23 -19.94 -9.28 -8.27
C SER A 23 -20.46 -7.88 -8.63
N ARG A 24 -21.24 -7.25 -7.75
CA ARG A 24 -21.80 -5.89 -7.89
C ARG A 24 -21.78 -5.17 -6.54
N ASP A 25 -21.76 -3.85 -6.58
CA ASP A 25 -21.86 -2.97 -5.40
C ASP A 25 -20.85 -3.29 -4.29
N ALA A 26 -19.65 -3.77 -4.67
CA ALA A 26 -18.57 -3.99 -3.73
C ALA A 26 -17.74 -2.71 -3.56
N ALA A 27 -16.94 -2.62 -2.52
CA ALA A 27 -15.87 -1.63 -2.47
C ALA A 27 -14.71 -2.25 -1.73
N THR A 28 -13.49 -1.95 -2.16
CA THR A 28 -12.30 -2.30 -1.37
C THR A 28 -11.49 -1.06 -1.05
N VAL A 29 -10.94 -1.07 0.15
CA VAL A 29 -10.12 0.01 0.71
C VAL A 29 -8.78 -0.60 1.09
N VAL A 30 -7.73 -0.26 0.34
CA VAL A 30 -6.38 -0.74 0.62
C VAL A 30 -5.61 0.35 1.34
N THR A 31 -5.27 0.12 2.60
CA THR A 31 -4.40 0.99 3.39
C THR A 31 -3.02 0.36 3.52
N ARG A 32 -1.97 1.08 3.10
CA ARG A 32 -0.58 0.60 3.20
C ARG A 32 0.42 1.73 3.33
N SER A 33 1.51 1.49 4.06
CA SER A 33 2.71 2.34 3.98
C SER A 33 3.41 2.20 2.63
N THR A 34 3.74 3.34 2.01
CA THR A 34 4.32 3.44 0.67
C THR A 34 5.56 4.32 0.66
N LEU A 35 6.49 4.09 -0.27
CA LEU A 35 7.62 4.99 -0.49
C LEU A 35 7.29 6.05 -1.56
N PRO A 36 7.89 7.24 -1.49
CA PRO A 36 7.93 8.16 -2.61
C PRO A 36 8.62 7.52 -3.82
N GLU A 37 8.18 7.86 -5.03
CA GLU A 37 8.69 7.28 -6.28
C GLU A 37 10.21 7.43 -6.43
N LEU A 38 10.74 8.61 -6.09
CA LEU A 38 12.17 8.92 -6.16
C LEU A 38 13.04 8.03 -5.26
N ARG A 39 12.47 7.46 -4.18
CA ARG A 39 13.20 6.66 -3.19
C ARG A 39 13.00 5.16 -3.37
N TYR A 40 12.24 4.76 -4.39
CA TYR A 40 11.92 3.36 -4.59
C TYR A 40 13.02 2.62 -5.36
N SER A 41 13.42 1.50 -4.79
CA SER A 41 14.28 0.51 -5.42
C SER A 41 13.63 -0.86 -5.27
N LEU A 42 13.75 -1.69 -6.31
CA LEU A 42 13.30 -3.08 -6.25
C LEU A 42 14.04 -3.84 -5.13
N ASN A 43 15.32 -3.52 -4.95
CA ASN A 43 16.14 -4.03 -3.86
C ASN A 43 16.15 -3.00 -2.72
N GLN A 44 15.41 -3.28 -1.65
CA GLN A 44 15.41 -2.46 -0.44
C GLN A 44 16.50 -2.98 0.49
N ALA A 45 17.53 -2.16 0.69
CA ALA A 45 18.64 -2.48 1.59
C ALA A 45 18.14 -2.82 3.00
N GLU A 46 18.92 -3.61 3.72
CA GLU A 46 18.65 -3.92 5.12
C GLU A 46 18.75 -2.63 5.95
N ASP A 47 17.62 -2.20 6.52
CA ASP A 47 17.55 -1.12 7.49
C ASP A 47 17.28 -1.68 8.89
N PHE A 48 17.43 -0.86 9.93
CA PHE A 48 17.19 -1.27 11.32
C PHE A 48 15.80 -1.90 11.49
N SER A 49 14.79 -1.29 10.88
CA SER A 49 13.40 -1.77 10.94
C SER A 49 13.26 -3.14 10.31
N ARG A 50 13.86 -3.41 9.15
CA ARG A 50 13.86 -4.73 8.50
C ARG A 50 14.68 -5.73 9.32
N LYS A 51 15.76 -5.32 9.95
CA LYS A 51 16.56 -6.25 10.77
C LYS A 51 15.84 -6.68 12.05
N TYR A 52 15.17 -5.78 12.73
CA TYR A 52 14.71 -6.02 14.11
C TYR A 52 13.20 -5.86 14.34
N ILE A 53 12.45 -5.24 13.44
CA ILE A 53 11.02 -4.93 13.63
C ILE A 53 10.15 -5.72 12.64
N CYS A 54 10.43 -5.59 11.34
CA CYS A 54 9.59 -6.07 10.24
C CYS A 54 10.45 -6.67 9.11
N SER A 55 11.03 -7.84 9.32
CA SER A 55 12.01 -8.44 8.39
C SER A 55 11.52 -8.72 6.98
N ASN A 56 10.21 -8.93 6.81
CA ASN A 56 9.60 -9.20 5.52
C ASN A 56 8.83 -8.00 4.96
N ALA A 57 8.87 -6.83 5.59
CA ALA A 57 8.13 -5.67 5.09
C ALA A 57 8.76 -5.13 3.81
N TYR A 58 7.96 -4.98 2.76
CA TYR A 58 8.35 -4.36 1.51
C TYR A 58 7.47 -3.14 1.27
N LEU A 59 8.07 -2.00 0.91
CA LEU A 59 7.33 -0.75 0.74
C LEU A 59 7.33 -0.36 -0.73
N GLN A 60 6.16 -0.44 -1.35
CA GLN A 60 5.96 -0.09 -2.76
C GLN A 60 5.63 1.39 -2.93
N ILE A 61 5.75 1.87 -4.16
CA ILE A 61 5.21 3.17 -4.55
C ILE A 61 3.70 3.06 -4.81
N PRO A 62 2.93 4.14 -4.64
CA PRO A 62 1.49 4.14 -4.88
C PRO A 62 1.14 3.73 -6.33
N THR A 63 1.95 4.14 -7.31
CA THR A 63 1.73 3.85 -8.74
C THR A 63 1.77 2.35 -9.06
N ILE A 64 2.68 1.59 -8.45
CA ILE A 64 2.73 0.12 -8.61
C ILE A 64 1.45 -0.52 -8.08
N ILE A 65 0.93 0.00 -6.97
CA ILE A 65 -0.28 -0.52 -6.34
C ILE A 65 -1.47 -0.34 -7.28
N ILE A 66 -1.66 0.88 -7.76
CA ILE A 66 -2.73 1.26 -8.69
C ILE A 66 -2.71 0.37 -9.94
N ASN A 67 -1.54 0.26 -10.58
CA ASN A 67 -1.38 -0.53 -11.79
C ASN A 67 -1.65 -2.02 -11.54
N THR A 68 -1.23 -2.53 -10.39
CA THR A 68 -1.44 -3.95 -10.07
C THR A 68 -2.91 -4.25 -9.76
N VAL A 69 -3.61 -3.35 -9.08
CA VAL A 69 -5.06 -3.50 -8.80
C VAL A 69 -5.85 -3.47 -10.09
N ASN A 70 -5.55 -2.54 -11.00
CA ASN A 70 -6.19 -2.47 -12.31
C ASN A 70 -5.93 -3.76 -13.12
N ALA A 71 -4.67 -4.18 -13.23
CA ALA A 71 -4.30 -5.39 -13.96
C ALA A 71 -4.90 -6.67 -13.35
N ALA A 72 -4.95 -6.79 -12.02
CA ALA A 72 -5.48 -7.95 -11.32
C ALA A 72 -7.01 -8.07 -11.43
N SER A 73 -7.70 -6.94 -11.49
CA SER A 73 -9.16 -6.86 -11.63
C SER A 73 -9.64 -6.82 -13.08
N GLN A 74 -8.73 -6.91 -14.06
CA GLN A 74 -9.03 -6.79 -15.49
C GLN A 74 -9.79 -5.49 -15.82
N GLY A 75 -9.45 -4.40 -15.13
CA GLY A 75 -10.10 -3.09 -15.30
C GLY A 75 -11.49 -2.96 -14.66
N ARG A 76 -11.96 -3.95 -13.89
CA ARG A 76 -13.25 -3.88 -13.18
C ARG A 76 -13.28 -2.82 -12.07
N PHE A 77 -12.14 -2.59 -11.42
CA PHE A 77 -12.05 -1.62 -10.33
C PHE A 77 -11.62 -0.26 -10.85
N ILE A 78 -12.46 0.73 -10.59
CA ILE A 78 -12.16 2.14 -10.82
C ILE A 78 -11.69 2.74 -9.51
N ILE A 79 -10.67 3.59 -9.57
CA ILE A 79 -10.12 4.29 -8.41
C ILE A 79 -11.02 5.48 -8.08
N ASP A 80 -11.53 5.51 -6.85
CA ASP A 80 -12.32 6.61 -6.29
C ASP A 80 -11.42 7.71 -5.74
N GLY A 81 -10.37 7.32 -4.99
CA GLY A 81 -9.48 8.27 -4.31
C GLY A 81 -8.18 7.62 -3.84
N VAL A 82 -7.17 8.48 -3.72
CA VAL A 82 -5.83 8.15 -3.22
C VAL A 82 -5.46 9.20 -2.18
N GLU A 83 -5.47 8.81 -0.90
CA GLU A 83 -5.19 9.74 0.21
C GLU A 83 -3.86 9.42 0.88
N ASN A 84 -3.08 10.45 1.24
CA ASN A 84 -1.81 10.32 1.96
C ASN A 84 -1.95 10.77 3.42
N HIS A 85 -1.81 9.84 4.34
CA HIS A 85 -1.92 10.10 5.79
C HIS A 85 -0.56 10.23 6.51
N GLY A 86 0.55 10.40 5.78
CA GLY A 86 1.90 10.45 6.37
C GLY A 86 2.13 11.63 7.32
N PHE A 87 1.40 12.74 7.16
CA PHE A 87 1.54 13.94 7.98
C PHE A 87 0.46 14.10 9.06
N GLN A 88 -0.50 13.17 9.15
CA GLN A 88 -1.68 13.29 10.02
C GLN A 88 -1.38 12.92 11.50
N GLY A 89 -0.16 13.23 11.96
CA GLY A 89 0.34 12.99 13.31
C GLY A 89 0.99 14.21 13.99
N CYS A 90 1.23 15.31 13.28
CA CYS A 90 1.78 16.54 13.88
C CYS A 90 0.68 17.44 14.48
N SER A 91 -0.15 16.87 15.36
CA SER A 91 -0.91 17.60 16.38
C SER A 91 -1.26 16.64 17.54
N ALA A 92 -0.34 15.77 17.89
CA ALA A 92 -0.40 14.98 19.12
C ALA A 92 0.97 15.09 19.78
N ASN A 93 1.10 16.10 20.64
CA ASN A 93 2.15 16.32 21.64
C ASN A 93 3.29 15.27 21.69
N GLY A 94 4.43 15.59 21.07
CA GLY A 94 5.75 15.20 21.58
C GLY A 94 6.31 13.81 21.27
N THR A 95 6.14 13.27 20.04
CA THR A 95 6.79 12.00 19.64
C THR A 95 7.46 12.07 18.25
N ASP A 96 8.22 13.14 18.01
CA ASP A 96 8.63 13.57 16.66
C ASP A 96 9.85 12.80 16.08
N ALA A 97 10.42 11.85 16.82
CA ALA A 97 11.64 11.14 16.40
C ALA A 97 11.36 9.88 15.54
N TRP A 98 10.18 9.26 15.65
CA TRP A 98 9.85 8.01 14.93
C TRP A 98 9.01 8.24 13.66
N GLN A 99 8.52 9.46 13.45
CA GLN A 99 7.61 9.79 12.34
C GLN A 99 8.31 10.24 11.05
N GLN A 100 9.53 10.79 11.11
CA GLN A 100 10.28 11.16 9.90
C GLN A 100 10.73 9.96 9.05
N THR A 101 10.71 8.75 9.61
CA THR A 101 11.09 7.50 8.92
C THR A 101 9.89 6.65 8.52
N SER A 102 8.68 7.03 8.92
CA SER A 102 7.46 6.25 8.64
C SER A 102 6.95 6.57 7.23
N PRO A 103 6.75 5.56 6.35
CA PRO A 103 6.37 5.80 4.96
C PRO A 103 4.92 6.30 4.87
N PRO A 104 4.60 7.24 3.96
CA PRO A 104 3.23 7.73 3.76
C PRO A 104 2.23 6.60 3.55
N ARG A 105 1.12 6.64 4.31
CA ARG A 105 0.02 5.67 4.18
C ARG A 105 -0.90 6.10 3.04
N THR A 106 -1.00 5.26 2.01
CA THR A 106 -1.93 5.45 0.89
C THR A 106 -3.19 4.64 1.10
N LEU A 107 -4.36 5.29 1.01
CA LEU A 107 -5.68 4.66 1.00
C LEU A 107 -6.25 4.64 -0.42
N LEU A 108 -6.44 3.45 -1.01
CA LEU A 108 -7.05 3.27 -2.32
C LEU A 108 -8.48 2.76 -2.15
N LYS A 109 -9.47 3.55 -2.53
CA LYS A 109 -10.88 3.12 -2.55
C LYS A 109 -11.28 2.78 -3.98
N THR A 110 -11.86 1.61 -4.21
CA THR A 110 -12.28 1.21 -5.56
C THR A 110 -13.73 0.75 -5.60
N PHE A 111 -14.46 1.19 -6.63
CA PHE A 111 -15.83 0.77 -6.93
C PHE A 111 -15.86 -0.14 -8.17
N PRO A 112 -16.61 -1.24 -8.17
CA PRO A 112 -17.07 -1.95 -9.35
C PRO A 112 -18.31 -1.27 -9.93
N LEU A 113 -18.49 -1.38 -11.25
CA LEU A 113 -19.74 -1.07 -11.95
C LEU A 113 -20.81 -2.15 -11.70
#